data_AF-A0A975CYY9-F1
#
_entry.id   AF-A0A975CYY9-F1
#
_cell.length_a   1.000
_cell.length_b   1.000
_cell.length_c   1.000
_cell.angle_alpha   90.00
_cell.angle_beta   90.00
_cell.angle_gamma   90.00
#
_symmetry.space_group_name_H-M   'P 1'
#
loop_
_entity.id
_entity.type
_entity.pdbx_description
1 polymer ?
#
loop_
_entity_poly.entity_id
_entity_poly.type
_entity_poly.pdbx_seq_one_letter_code
_entity_poly.pdbx_strand_id
1 'polypeptide(L)'
;MDHRTMPDASLNDPVDGEAASLLAALRRALRGAGWTQARLAEELGVGSATVKRWLHGRGLSFNTLAHLCRLADTSLTELADDSRLSAQAEDHLTLAQEEALTQDSSLSTVFFLIVNGWPPSEATEGFRIPPEVVEQHVARLERLALVDRLPGGRLRARLSPSHAWQRAPMRRHFERHLKQLFVTIDYGDPATIFGAETCKLSPLGVARVRELIERFRGDLRAIELEDRRTAALPGEWHAILAVARSMRPLIGP
;
A
#
# COMPACT_ATOMS: atom_id res chain seq x y z
N MET A 1 32.75 -7.76 30.71
CA MET A 1 32.90 -7.10 29.39
C MET A 1 31.78 -7.60 28.52
N ASP A 2 30.99 -6.66 28.04
CA ASP A 2 29.58 -6.79 27.71
C ASP A 2 29.26 -7.65 26.49
N HIS A 3 28.34 -8.60 26.69
CA HIS A 3 27.50 -9.15 25.63
C HIS A 3 26.52 -8.06 25.19
N ARG A 4 26.83 -7.38 24.09
CA ARG A 4 25.90 -6.47 23.43
C ARG A 4 24.95 -7.30 22.57
N THR A 5 23.77 -7.60 23.13
CA THR A 5 22.61 -8.13 22.43
C THR A 5 22.26 -7.19 21.26
N MET A 6 22.40 -7.69 20.03
CA MET A 6 21.83 -7.08 18.83
C MET A 6 20.29 -7.10 18.96
N PRO A 7 19.59 -5.98 18.70
CA PRO A 7 18.13 -5.99 18.67
C PRO A 7 17.66 -6.80 17.46
N ASP A 8 16.82 -7.79 17.74
CA ASP A 8 16.10 -8.63 16.79
C ASP A 8 15.23 -7.74 15.88
N ALA A 9 15.76 -7.42 14.70
CA ALA A 9 15.03 -6.79 13.62
C ALA A 9 14.21 -7.88 12.93
N SER A 10 13.08 -8.24 13.54
CA SER A 10 12.05 -9.04 12.87
C SER A 10 11.55 -8.24 11.67
N LEU A 11 12.06 -8.62 10.50
CA LEU A 11 11.63 -8.17 9.20
C LEU A 11 10.10 -8.31 9.12
N ASN A 12 9.42 -7.25 8.67
CA ASN A 12 8.06 -7.37 8.18
C ASN A 12 8.09 -8.28 6.94
N ASP A 13 7.94 -9.58 7.16
CA ASP A 13 7.69 -10.54 6.10
C ASP A 13 6.28 -10.26 5.53
N PRO A 14 6.07 -10.33 4.20
CA PRO A 14 4.73 -10.21 3.60
C PRO A 14 3.71 -11.19 4.21
N VAL A 15 4.21 -12.31 4.73
CA VAL A 15 3.46 -13.39 5.38
C VAL A 15 2.81 -12.92 6.69
N ASP A 16 3.44 -11.99 7.43
CA ASP A 16 2.90 -11.48 8.70
C ASP A 16 1.66 -10.60 8.47
N GLY A 17 1.62 -9.87 7.35
CA GLY A 17 0.47 -9.04 6.98
C GLY A 17 -0.75 -9.86 6.56
N GLU A 18 -0.53 -10.93 5.79
CA GLU A 18 -1.61 -11.81 5.31
C GLU A 18 -2.21 -12.63 6.47
N ALA A 19 -1.36 -13.18 7.35
CA ALA A 19 -1.80 -13.88 8.55
C ALA A 19 -2.59 -12.97 9.51
N ALA A 20 -2.13 -11.73 9.69
CA ALA A 20 -2.84 -10.75 10.51
C ALA A 20 -4.21 -10.35 9.93
N SER A 21 -4.31 -10.20 8.60
CA SER A 21 -5.57 -9.90 7.91
C SER A 21 -6.58 -11.04 8.02
N LEU A 22 -6.13 -12.29 7.84
CA LEU A 22 -6.96 -13.48 8.01
C LEU A 22 -7.50 -13.58 9.46
N LEU A 23 -6.65 -13.28 10.44
CA LEU A 23 -7.04 -13.26 11.86
C LEU A 23 -8.03 -12.12 12.18
N ALA A 24 -7.91 -10.98 11.50
CA ALA A 24 -8.87 -9.89 11.59
C ALA A 24 -10.23 -10.29 11.02
N ALA A 25 -10.26 -10.94 9.84
CA ALA A 25 -11.46 -11.49 9.22
C ALA A 25 -12.16 -12.50 10.16
N LEU A 26 -11.39 -13.43 10.76
CA LEU A 26 -11.92 -14.39 11.72
C LEU A 26 -12.59 -13.72 12.92
N ARG A 27 -11.95 -12.68 13.48
CA ARG A 27 -12.53 -11.91 14.59
C ARG A 27 -13.81 -11.17 14.20
N ARG A 28 -13.96 -10.74 12.94
CA ARG A 28 -15.19 -10.11 12.43
C ARG A 28 -16.29 -11.14 12.26
N ALA A 29 -16.00 -12.28 11.62
CA ALA A 29 -16.95 -13.36 11.41
C ALA A 29 -17.51 -13.90 12.74
N LEU A 30 -16.64 -14.18 13.72
CA LEU A 30 -17.06 -14.61 15.06
C LEU A 30 -17.98 -13.59 15.75
N ARG A 31 -17.65 -12.29 15.65
CA ARG A 31 -18.50 -11.22 16.20
C ARG A 31 -19.83 -11.11 15.48
N GLY A 32 -19.84 -11.23 14.16
CA GLY A 32 -21.05 -11.22 13.33
C GLY A 32 -22.00 -12.38 13.67
N ALA A 33 -21.44 -13.54 13.99
CA ALA A 33 -22.19 -14.71 14.46
C ALA A 33 -22.53 -14.67 15.97
N GLY A 34 -22.25 -13.55 16.68
CA GLY A 34 -22.62 -13.36 18.08
C GLY A 34 -21.74 -14.10 19.10
N TRP A 35 -20.54 -14.54 18.70
CA TRP A 35 -19.59 -15.20 19.60
C TRP A 35 -18.76 -14.20 20.40
N THR A 36 -18.78 -14.36 21.72
CA THR A 36 -17.90 -13.64 22.65
C THR A 36 -16.72 -14.52 23.05
N GLN A 37 -15.62 -13.91 23.53
CA GLN A 37 -14.47 -14.68 24.02
C GLN A 37 -14.84 -15.60 25.19
N ALA A 38 -15.78 -15.20 26.05
CA ALA A 38 -16.28 -16.02 27.14
C ALA A 38 -17.04 -17.24 26.62
N ARG A 39 -17.96 -17.03 25.67
CA ARG A 39 -18.75 -18.11 25.08
C ARG A 39 -17.89 -19.09 24.27
N LEU A 40 -16.87 -18.59 23.57
CA LEU A 40 -15.89 -19.43 22.87
C LEU A 40 -15.04 -20.25 23.84
N ALA A 41 -14.70 -19.70 25.01
CA ALA A 41 -13.94 -20.41 26.03
C ALA A 41 -14.75 -21.59 26.60
N GLU A 42 -16.04 -21.36 26.87
CA GLU A 42 -16.99 -22.40 27.31
C GLU A 42 -17.19 -23.47 26.24
N GLU A 43 -17.49 -23.08 25.00
CA GLU A 43 -17.75 -24.00 23.87
C GLU A 43 -16.54 -24.89 23.56
N LEU A 44 -15.32 -24.33 23.67
CA LEU A 44 -14.08 -25.03 23.34
C LEU A 44 -13.44 -25.73 24.55
N GLY A 45 -14.02 -25.60 25.75
CA GLY A 45 -13.48 -26.20 26.98
C GLY A 45 -12.09 -25.67 27.37
N VAL A 46 -11.78 -24.41 27.07
CA VAL A 46 -10.47 -23.78 27.35
C VAL A 46 -10.63 -22.49 28.15
N GLY A 47 -9.56 -22.03 28.79
CA GLY A 47 -9.57 -20.73 29.48
C GLY A 47 -9.68 -19.54 28.51
N SER A 48 -10.36 -18.46 28.92
CA SER A 48 -10.51 -17.24 28.09
C SER A 48 -9.17 -16.60 27.69
N ALA A 49 -8.13 -16.76 28.51
CA ALA A 49 -6.77 -16.33 28.18
C ALA A 49 -6.21 -17.08 26.94
N THR A 50 -6.54 -18.36 26.79
CA THR A 50 -6.15 -19.18 25.63
C THR A 50 -6.87 -18.69 24.37
N VAL A 51 -8.17 -18.44 24.45
CA VAL A 51 -8.95 -17.88 23.33
C VAL A 51 -8.39 -16.52 22.91
N LYS A 52 -8.11 -15.62 23.87
CA LYS A 52 -7.51 -14.32 23.58
C LYS A 52 -6.15 -14.46 22.89
N ARG A 53 -5.30 -15.38 23.36
CA ARG A 53 -3.98 -15.67 22.77
C ARG A 53 -4.09 -16.14 21.32
N TRP A 54 -5.02 -17.06 21.05
CA TRP A 54 -5.32 -17.54 19.69
C TRP A 54 -5.80 -16.44 18.76
N LEU A 55 -6.75 -15.61 19.21
CA LEU A 55 -7.29 -14.48 18.43
C LEU A 55 -6.29 -13.33 18.24
N HIS A 56 -5.09 -13.41 18.82
CA HIS A 56 -3.95 -12.51 18.57
C HIS A 56 -2.78 -13.22 17.88
N GLY A 57 -3.02 -14.39 17.29
CA GLY A 57 -2.06 -15.07 16.40
C GLY A 57 -1.02 -15.91 17.12
N ARG A 58 -1.16 -16.14 18.44
CA ARG A 58 -0.18 -16.89 19.23
C ARG A 58 -0.68 -18.30 19.54
N GLY A 59 0.03 -19.31 19.03
CA GLY A 59 -0.24 -20.72 19.33
C GLY A 59 -1.59 -21.24 18.85
N LEU A 60 -2.13 -20.65 17.77
CA LEU A 60 -3.36 -21.10 17.11
C LEU A 60 -3.01 -22.22 16.12
N SER A 61 -3.55 -23.42 16.35
CA SER A 61 -3.38 -24.54 15.42
C SER A 61 -4.35 -24.45 14.25
N PHE A 62 -4.02 -25.11 13.13
CA PHE A 62 -4.92 -25.19 11.97
C PHE A 62 -6.28 -25.84 12.32
N ASN A 63 -6.28 -26.89 13.15
CA ASN A 63 -7.51 -27.55 13.59
C ASN A 63 -8.39 -26.60 14.41
N THR A 64 -7.78 -25.79 15.29
CA THR A 64 -8.49 -24.78 16.07
C THR A 64 -9.04 -23.67 15.17
N LEU A 65 -8.27 -23.21 14.17
CA LEU A 65 -8.74 -22.25 13.18
C LEU A 65 -9.97 -22.78 12.44
N ALA A 66 -9.91 -23.99 11.89
CA ALA A 66 -11.02 -24.62 11.18
C ALA A 66 -12.27 -24.78 12.08
N HIS A 67 -12.08 -25.06 13.38
CA HIS A 67 -13.18 -25.12 14.33
C HIS A 67 -13.82 -23.74 14.53
N LEU A 68 -13.02 -22.70 14.75
CA LEU A 68 -13.52 -21.32 14.89
C LEU A 68 -14.27 -20.84 13.63
N CYS A 69 -13.82 -21.23 12.43
CA CYS A 69 -14.54 -20.95 11.19
C CYS A 69 -15.94 -21.58 11.20
N ARG A 70 -16.06 -22.85 11.59
CA ARG A 70 -17.37 -23.53 11.68
C ARG A 70 -18.29 -22.87 12.69
N LEU A 71 -17.78 -22.45 13.85
CA LEU A 71 -18.58 -21.72 14.84
C LEU A 71 -19.10 -20.39 14.27
N ALA A 72 -18.30 -19.71 13.46
CA ALA A 72 -18.67 -18.48 12.78
C ALA A 72 -19.49 -18.68 11.49
N ASP A 73 -19.91 -19.92 11.19
CA ASP A 73 -20.63 -20.29 9.95
C ASP A 73 -19.89 -19.82 8.67
N THR A 74 -18.57 -20.02 8.65
CA THR A 74 -17.71 -19.65 7.52
C THR A 74 -16.66 -20.72 7.24
N SER A 75 -16.02 -20.63 6.08
CA SER A 75 -14.91 -21.48 5.65
C SER A 75 -13.57 -20.70 5.63
N LEU A 76 -12.46 -21.44 5.59
CA LEU A 76 -11.14 -20.83 5.45
C LEU A 76 -10.98 -20.07 4.12
N THR A 77 -11.61 -20.58 3.05
CA THR A 77 -11.66 -19.94 1.73
C THR A 77 -12.42 -18.62 1.77
N GLU A 78 -13.60 -18.59 2.38
CA GLU A 78 -14.38 -17.35 2.55
C GLU A 78 -13.69 -16.35 3.46
N LEU A 79 -12.99 -16.80 4.50
CA LEU A 79 -12.16 -15.91 5.32
C LEU A 79 -10.99 -15.32 4.54
N ALA A 80 -10.38 -16.08 3.63
CA ALA A 80 -9.33 -15.58 2.76
C ALA A 80 -9.89 -14.59 1.71
N ASP A 81 -11.12 -14.81 1.25
CA ASP A 81 -11.80 -13.86 0.35
C ASP A 81 -12.25 -12.59 1.09
N ASP A 82 -12.80 -12.69 2.31
CA ASP A 82 -13.14 -11.52 3.13
C ASP A 82 -11.90 -10.75 3.58
N SER A 83 -10.78 -11.43 3.86
CA SER A 83 -9.51 -10.75 4.17
C SER A 83 -9.00 -9.96 2.96
N ARG A 84 -9.15 -10.50 1.74
CA ARG A 84 -8.86 -9.81 0.47
C ARG A 84 -9.81 -8.65 0.22
N LEU A 85 -11.12 -8.85 0.39
CA LEU A 85 -12.14 -7.82 0.16
C LEU A 85 -12.10 -6.71 1.21
N SER A 86 -11.82 -7.03 2.47
CA SER A 86 -11.63 -6.03 3.53
C SER A 86 -10.31 -5.27 3.38
N ALA A 87 -9.23 -5.94 2.94
CA ALA A 87 -8.01 -5.26 2.55
C ALA A 87 -8.22 -4.34 1.34
N GLN A 88 -9.17 -4.64 0.46
CA GLN A 88 -9.61 -3.74 -0.61
C GLN A 88 -10.47 -2.59 -0.05
N ALA A 89 -11.43 -2.87 0.85
CA ALA A 89 -12.37 -1.90 1.42
C ALA A 89 -11.74 -0.87 2.38
N GLU A 90 -10.71 -1.26 3.13
CA GLU A 90 -9.94 -0.35 4.02
C GLU A 90 -9.02 0.61 3.25
N ASP A 91 -8.90 0.47 1.93
CA ASP A 91 -7.86 1.11 1.12
C ASP A 91 -8.41 2.08 0.05
N HIS A 92 -9.69 2.44 0.13
CA HIS A 92 -10.33 3.44 -0.72
C HIS A 92 -10.27 4.85 -0.13
N LEU A 93 -9.88 5.82 -0.96
CA LEU A 93 -10.07 7.23 -0.63
C LEU A 93 -11.56 7.58 -0.70
N THR A 94 -12.06 8.27 0.32
CA THR A 94 -13.35 8.95 0.27
C THR A 94 -13.31 10.09 -0.73
N LEU A 95 -14.45 10.46 -1.33
CA LEU A 95 -14.53 11.56 -2.29
C LEU A 95 -13.89 12.86 -1.76
N ALA A 96 -14.13 13.19 -0.49
CA ALA A 96 -13.54 14.35 0.16
C ALA A 96 -12.00 14.30 0.24
N GLN A 97 -11.42 13.12 0.49
CA GLN A 97 -9.97 12.93 0.44
C GLN A 97 -9.43 13.09 -0.99
N GLU A 98 -10.12 12.55 -1.99
CA GLU A 98 -9.71 12.70 -3.40
C GLU A 98 -9.73 14.14 -3.86
N GLU A 99 -10.80 14.86 -3.52
CA GLU A 99 -10.97 16.27 -3.83
C GLU A 99 -9.88 17.10 -3.16
N ALA A 100 -9.59 16.85 -1.88
CA ALA A 100 -8.52 17.54 -1.17
C ALA A 100 -7.16 17.35 -1.84
N LEU A 101 -6.79 16.10 -2.18
CA LEU A 101 -5.52 15.78 -2.86
C LEU A 101 -5.48 16.29 -4.31
N THR A 102 -6.64 16.49 -4.93
CA THR A 102 -6.76 17.03 -6.30
C THR A 102 -6.56 18.54 -6.35
N GLN A 103 -7.15 19.27 -5.40
CA GLN A 103 -7.21 20.73 -5.47
C GLN A 103 -5.90 21.40 -5.05
N ASP A 104 -4.99 20.65 -4.43
CA ASP A 104 -3.78 21.18 -3.81
C ASP A 104 -2.59 20.28 -4.15
N SER A 105 -1.78 20.71 -5.12
CA SER A 105 -0.62 19.97 -5.59
C SER A 105 0.43 19.78 -4.49
N SER A 106 0.59 20.76 -3.60
CA SER A 106 1.56 20.69 -2.50
C SER A 106 1.12 19.67 -1.45
N LEU A 107 -0.17 19.67 -1.07
CA LEU A 107 -0.75 18.63 -0.23
C LEU A 107 -0.52 17.23 -0.83
N SER A 108 -0.73 17.09 -2.15
CA SER A 108 -0.57 15.79 -2.81
C SER A 108 0.88 15.33 -2.88
N THR A 109 1.82 16.25 -3.09
CA THR A 109 3.26 15.92 -3.07
C THR A 109 3.66 15.43 -1.69
N VAL A 110 3.27 16.14 -0.63
CA VAL A 110 3.55 15.72 0.76
C VAL A 110 2.93 14.35 1.04
N PHE A 111 1.69 14.12 0.60
CA PHE A 111 1.05 12.80 0.74
C PHE A 111 1.80 11.69 0.00
N PHE A 112 2.21 11.94 -1.25
CA PHE A 112 2.96 11.00 -2.05
C PHE A 112 4.29 10.62 -1.40
N LEU A 113 5.03 11.59 -0.86
CA LEU A 113 6.29 11.34 -0.15
C LEU A 113 6.08 10.39 1.03
N ILE A 114 5.08 10.68 1.88
CA ILE A 114 4.76 9.86 3.06
C ILE A 114 4.31 8.44 2.65
N VAL A 115 3.49 8.31 1.60
CA VAL A 115 3.05 7.01 1.07
C VAL A 115 4.23 6.15 0.60
N ASN A 116 5.25 6.77 -0.01
CA ASN A 116 6.46 6.07 -0.49
C ASN A 116 7.58 6.02 0.56
N GLY A 117 7.29 6.35 1.82
CA GLY A 117 8.24 6.23 2.93
C GLY A 117 9.38 7.24 2.89
N TRP A 118 9.20 8.37 2.21
CA TRP A 118 10.11 9.51 2.26
C TRP A 118 9.74 10.46 3.41
N PRO A 119 10.73 11.09 4.06
CA PRO A 119 10.45 12.09 5.07
C PRO A 119 9.82 13.34 4.43
N PRO A 120 8.93 14.05 5.13
CA PRO A 120 8.32 15.28 4.60
C PRO A 120 9.32 16.39 4.25
N SER A 121 10.54 16.35 4.79
CA SER A 121 11.62 17.30 4.46
C SER A 121 11.98 17.27 2.97
N GLU A 122 11.79 16.13 2.28
CA GLU A 122 11.95 16.03 0.83
C GLU A 122 11.02 16.97 0.06
N ALA A 123 9.86 17.32 0.63
CA ALA A 123 8.97 18.30 0.02
C ALA A 123 9.63 19.68 -0.08
N THR A 124 10.46 20.04 0.89
CA THR A 124 11.20 21.30 0.88
C THR A 124 12.43 21.20 0.00
N GLU A 125 13.22 20.14 0.12
CA GLU A 125 14.50 19.98 -0.58
C GLU A 125 14.30 19.68 -2.08
N GLY A 126 13.44 18.71 -2.40
CA GLY A 126 13.19 18.26 -3.77
C GLY A 126 12.10 19.04 -4.51
N PHE A 127 11.11 19.59 -3.79
CA PHE A 127 9.93 20.22 -4.40
C PHE A 127 9.73 21.70 -4.04
N ARG A 128 10.65 22.28 -3.26
CA ARG A 128 10.64 23.69 -2.84
C ARG A 128 9.36 24.13 -2.12
N ILE A 129 8.70 23.22 -1.42
CA ILE A 129 7.53 23.51 -0.59
C ILE A 129 8.03 24.06 0.77
N PRO A 130 7.62 25.27 1.20
CA PRO A 130 8.12 25.84 2.45
C PRO A 130 7.82 24.94 3.67
N PRO A 131 8.72 24.82 4.66
CA PRO A 131 8.55 23.90 5.80
C PRO A 131 7.24 24.11 6.57
N GLU A 132 6.81 25.35 6.74
CA GLU A 132 5.54 25.70 7.39
C GLU A 132 4.33 25.20 6.60
N VAL A 133 4.41 25.20 5.27
CA VAL A 133 3.37 24.67 4.38
C VAL A 133 3.37 23.15 4.43
N VAL A 134 4.54 22.51 4.53
CA VAL A 134 4.67 21.06 4.71
C VAL A 134 3.97 20.61 6.00
N GLU A 135 4.25 21.21 7.15
CA GLU A 135 3.58 20.84 8.40
C GLU A 135 2.07 21.13 8.38
N GLN A 136 1.62 22.22 7.76
CA GLN A 136 0.19 22.48 7.55
C GLN A 136 -0.48 21.37 6.72
N HIS A 137 0.20 20.89 5.67
CA HIS A 137 -0.28 19.77 4.86
C HIS A 137 -0.28 18.46 5.63
N VAL A 138 0.76 18.16 6.40
CA VAL A 138 0.77 16.97 7.28
C VAL A 138 -0.42 17.01 8.24
N ALA A 139 -0.65 18.13 8.93
CA ALA A 139 -1.79 18.29 9.83
C ALA A 139 -3.15 18.19 9.10
N ARG A 140 -3.22 18.59 7.84
CA ARG A 140 -4.42 18.40 7.00
C ARG A 140 -4.61 16.93 6.62
N LEU A 141 -3.55 16.21 6.28
CA LEU A 141 -3.59 14.77 5.98
C LEU A 141 -3.98 13.93 7.20
N GLU A 142 -3.52 14.32 8.40
CA GLU A 142 -3.94 13.72 9.67
C GLU A 142 -5.46 13.90 9.90
N ARG A 143 -5.98 15.12 9.71
CA ARG A 143 -7.43 15.39 9.81
C ARG A 143 -8.27 14.65 8.77
N LEU A 144 -7.72 14.46 7.57
CA LEU A 144 -8.35 13.66 6.52
C LEU A 144 -8.23 12.15 6.77
N ALA A 145 -7.59 11.72 7.86
CA ALA A 145 -7.35 10.31 8.17
C ALA A 145 -6.63 9.57 7.03
N LEU A 146 -5.65 10.24 6.41
CA LEU A 146 -4.78 9.72 5.35
C LEU A 146 -3.38 9.34 5.89
N VAL A 147 -2.95 10.02 6.95
CA VAL A 147 -1.66 9.83 7.59
C VAL A 147 -1.88 9.74 9.10
N ASP A 148 -1.21 8.81 9.75
CA ASP A 148 -1.10 8.74 11.20
C ASP A 148 0.28 9.26 11.63
N ARG A 149 0.34 10.05 12.70
CA ARG A 149 1.59 10.40 13.37
C ARG A 149 1.85 9.43 14.52
N LEU A 150 2.97 8.73 14.42
CA LEU A 150 3.43 7.74 15.39
C LEU A 150 4.30 8.40 16.48
N PRO A 151 4.54 7.71 17.61
CA PRO A 151 5.50 8.15 18.61
C PRO A 151 6.87 8.45 18.00
N GLY A 152 7.48 9.55 18.44
CA GLY A 152 8.73 10.07 17.88
C GLY A 152 8.58 10.90 16.61
N GLY A 153 7.35 11.31 16.26
CA GLY A 153 7.09 12.22 15.13
C GLY A 153 7.10 11.55 13.75
N ARG A 154 7.31 10.23 13.69
CA ARG A 154 7.28 9.46 12.44
C ARG A 154 5.89 9.47 11.84
N LEU A 155 5.79 9.70 10.54
CA LEU A 155 4.52 9.66 9.81
C LEU A 155 4.34 8.31 9.13
N ARG A 156 3.10 7.82 9.12
CA ARG A 156 2.71 6.59 8.43
C ARG A 156 1.47 6.85 7.59
N ALA A 157 1.57 6.65 6.28
CA ALA A 157 0.38 6.65 5.42
C ALA A 157 -0.56 5.50 5.80
N ARG A 158 -1.85 5.76 5.75
CA ARG A 158 -2.89 4.74 5.96
C ARG A 158 -3.23 3.97 4.68
N LEU A 159 -2.69 4.42 3.54
CA LEU A 159 -2.76 3.71 2.27
C LEU A 159 -1.46 2.95 2.03
N SER A 160 -1.59 1.71 1.55
CA SER A 160 -0.43 0.96 1.07
C SER A 160 0.07 1.56 -0.26
N PRO A 161 1.39 1.79 -0.43
CA PRO A 161 1.94 2.20 -1.72
C PRO A 161 1.77 1.11 -2.78
N SER A 162 1.66 -0.16 -2.38
CA SER A 162 1.67 -1.33 -3.30
C SER A 162 0.52 -1.39 -4.28
N HIS A 163 -0.57 -0.65 -4.09
CA HIS A 163 -1.68 -0.63 -5.04
C HIS A 163 -2.25 0.78 -5.26
N ALA A 164 -1.54 1.83 -4.83
CA ALA A 164 -2.03 3.20 -4.90
C ALA A 164 -2.55 3.55 -6.30
N TRP A 165 -1.74 3.37 -7.35
CA TRP A 165 -2.08 3.72 -8.74
C TRP A 165 -3.14 2.84 -9.40
N GLN A 166 -3.52 1.71 -8.80
CA GLN A 166 -4.59 0.88 -9.33
C GLN A 166 -5.98 1.43 -8.97
N ARG A 167 -6.05 2.27 -7.93
CA ARG A 167 -7.30 2.80 -7.37
C ARG A 167 -7.81 3.98 -8.18
N ALA A 168 -9.12 4.01 -8.43
CA ALA A 168 -9.79 5.08 -9.17
C ALA A 168 -9.41 6.51 -8.70
N PRO A 169 -9.41 6.82 -7.39
CA PRO A 169 -8.90 8.09 -6.85
C PRO A 169 -7.52 8.50 -7.38
N MET A 170 -6.56 7.58 -7.32
CA MET A 170 -5.17 7.87 -7.68
C MET A 170 -4.98 7.87 -9.18
N ARG A 171 -5.79 7.11 -9.93
CA ARG A 171 -5.85 7.22 -11.39
C ARG A 171 -6.36 8.60 -11.83
N ARG A 172 -7.39 9.15 -11.16
CA ARG A 172 -7.87 10.52 -11.41
C ARG A 172 -6.81 11.56 -11.09
N HIS A 173 -6.14 11.41 -9.95
CA HIS A 173 -5.02 12.28 -9.56
C HIS A 173 -3.88 12.22 -10.59
N PHE A 174 -3.47 11.02 -11.00
CA PHE A 174 -2.45 10.83 -12.02
C PHE A 174 -2.83 11.52 -13.33
N GLU A 175 -4.05 11.32 -13.83
CA GLU A 175 -4.53 11.94 -15.07
C GLU A 175 -4.48 13.47 -15.00
N ARG A 176 -4.84 14.06 -13.86
CA ARG A 176 -4.94 15.51 -13.71
C ARG A 176 -3.59 16.18 -13.48
N HIS A 177 -2.66 15.55 -12.76
CA HIS A 177 -1.44 16.22 -12.28
C HIS A 177 -0.14 15.58 -12.77
N LEU A 178 -0.05 14.25 -12.79
CA LEU A 178 1.22 13.57 -13.05
C LEU A 178 1.44 13.22 -14.51
N LYS A 179 0.37 13.06 -15.29
CA LYS A 179 0.44 12.83 -16.73
C LYS A 179 1.29 13.89 -17.44
N GLN A 180 1.23 15.13 -16.97
CA GLN A 180 2.00 16.24 -17.55
C GLN A 180 3.50 15.97 -17.56
N LEU A 181 4.03 15.29 -16.53
CA LEU A 181 5.45 14.94 -16.42
C LEU A 181 5.96 14.09 -17.59
N PHE A 182 5.07 13.35 -18.27
CA PHE A 182 5.44 12.41 -19.34
C PHE A 182 5.14 12.93 -20.74
N VAL A 183 4.19 13.87 -20.88
CA VAL A 183 3.83 14.47 -22.17
C VAL A 183 4.70 15.67 -22.54
N THR A 184 5.38 16.28 -21.57
CA THR A 184 6.29 17.41 -21.79
C THR A 184 7.75 17.00 -21.93
N ILE A 185 8.05 15.69 -21.91
CA ILE A 185 9.42 15.17 -22.08
C ILE A 185 9.91 15.44 -23.51
N ASP A 186 11.16 15.91 -23.63
CA ASP A 186 11.86 15.92 -24.91
C ASP A 186 12.43 14.52 -25.22
N TYR A 187 11.66 13.74 -25.99
CA TYR A 187 12.08 12.41 -26.44
C TYR A 187 13.17 12.45 -27.53
N GLY A 188 13.54 13.65 -28.03
CA GLY A 188 14.65 13.85 -28.95
C GLY A 188 16.00 14.04 -28.25
N ASP A 189 16.01 14.37 -26.95
CA ASP A 189 17.23 14.51 -26.15
C ASP A 189 17.90 13.13 -25.97
N PRO A 190 19.17 12.95 -26.37
CA PRO A 190 19.93 11.71 -26.15
C PRO A 190 20.08 11.31 -24.67
N ALA A 191 19.93 12.23 -23.73
CA ALA A 191 19.95 11.93 -22.30
C ALA A 191 18.61 11.35 -21.79
N THR A 192 17.52 11.47 -22.54
CA THR A 192 16.21 10.93 -22.16
C THR A 192 16.21 9.40 -22.22
N ILE A 193 16.02 8.77 -21.05
CA ILE A 193 15.90 7.32 -20.94
C ILE A 193 14.45 6.91 -21.24
N PHE A 194 14.20 6.30 -22.40
CA PHE A 194 12.90 5.71 -22.72
C PHE A 194 13.01 4.46 -23.59
N GLY A 195 11.96 3.63 -23.54
CA GLY A 195 11.79 2.48 -24.43
C GLY A 195 10.36 2.43 -24.94
N ALA A 196 10.19 2.10 -26.23
CA ALA A 196 8.89 1.98 -26.87
C ALA A 196 8.83 0.71 -27.72
N GLU A 197 7.72 -0.02 -27.63
CA GLU A 197 7.50 -1.26 -28.38
C GLU A 197 6.04 -1.32 -28.86
N THR A 198 5.82 -1.85 -30.06
CA THR A 198 4.46 -2.01 -30.62
C THR A 198 4.22 -3.47 -30.96
N CYS A 199 3.34 -4.12 -30.19
CA CYS A 199 3.03 -5.53 -30.36
C CYS A 199 1.52 -5.79 -30.50
N LYS A 200 1.17 -6.84 -31.26
CA LYS A 200 -0.20 -7.35 -31.36
C LYS A 200 -0.41 -8.44 -30.30
N LEU A 201 -1.31 -8.20 -29.36
CA LEU A 201 -1.53 -9.08 -28.21
C LEU A 201 -2.96 -9.64 -28.19
N SER A 202 -3.08 -10.91 -27.82
CA SER A 202 -4.36 -11.48 -27.39
C SER A 202 -4.72 -10.96 -25.98
N PRO A 203 -5.96 -11.17 -25.49
CA PRO A 203 -6.31 -10.83 -24.11
C PRO A 203 -5.37 -11.44 -23.06
N LEU A 204 -4.93 -12.68 -23.27
CA LEU A 204 -3.93 -13.33 -22.42
C LEU A 204 -2.57 -12.61 -22.47
N GLY A 205 -2.15 -12.16 -23.66
CA GLY A 205 -0.94 -11.34 -23.81
C GLY A 205 -1.03 -10.01 -23.07
N VAL A 206 -2.19 -9.34 -23.13
CA VAL A 206 -2.45 -8.10 -22.38
C VAL A 206 -2.40 -8.33 -20.86
N ALA A 207 -2.92 -9.47 -20.38
CA ALA A 207 -2.83 -9.85 -18.97
C ALA A 207 -1.36 -10.04 -18.54
N ARG A 208 -0.53 -10.71 -19.35
CA ARG A 208 0.91 -10.87 -19.09
C ARG A 208 1.66 -9.53 -19.08
N VAL A 209 1.31 -8.59 -19.95
CA VAL A 209 1.88 -7.23 -19.92
C VAL A 209 1.51 -6.50 -18.64
N ARG A 210 0.27 -6.64 -18.15
CA ARG A 210 -0.15 -6.07 -16.87
C ARG A 210 0.71 -6.60 -15.71
N GLU A 211 0.92 -7.92 -15.65
CA GLU A 211 1.79 -8.54 -14.64
C GLU A 211 3.23 -8.04 -14.74
N LEU A 212 3.75 -7.86 -15.96
CA LEU A 212 5.09 -7.33 -16.19
C LEU A 212 5.23 -5.89 -15.68
N ILE A 213 4.22 -5.03 -15.92
CA ILE A 213 4.21 -3.65 -15.40
C ILE A 213 4.19 -3.64 -13.86
N GLU A 214 3.44 -4.53 -13.23
CA GLU A 214 3.43 -4.62 -11.76
C GLU A 214 4.76 -5.13 -11.20
N ARG A 215 5.39 -6.12 -11.86
CA ARG A 215 6.73 -6.58 -11.49
C ARG A 215 7.76 -5.46 -11.65
N PHE A 216 7.74 -4.77 -12.78
CA PHE A 216 8.61 -3.61 -13.05
C PHE A 216 8.50 -2.56 -11.94
N ARG A 217 7.29 -2.24 -11.48
CA ARG A 217 7.09 -1.32 -10.35
C ARG A 217 7.68 -1.84 -9.04
N GLY A 218 7.62 -3.15 -8.79
CA GLY A 218 8.28 -3.79 -7.66
C GLY A 218 9.81 -3.68 -7.75
N ASP A 219 10.37 -3.96 -8.93
CA ASP A 219 11.80 -3.90 -9.18
C ASP A 219 12.34 -2.46 -8.99
N LEU A 220 11.62 -1.43 -9.45
CA LEU A 220 11.98 -0.03 -9.21
C LEU A 220 12.09 0.31 -7.71
N ARG A 221 11.19 -0.22 -6.88
CA ARG A 221 11.26 -0.01 -5.43
C ARG A 221 12.43 -0.73 -4.79
N ALA A 222 12.74 -1.93 -5.28
CA ALA A 222 13.91 -2.67 -4.81
C ALA A 222 15.20 -1.91 -5.16
N ILE A 223 15.28 -1.36 -6.38
CA ILE A 223 16.39 -0.50 -6.82
C ILE A 223 16.49 0.73 -5.92
N GLU A 224 15.39 1.47 -5.72
CA GLU A 224 15.36 2.67 -4.86
C GLU A 224 15.82 2.36 -3.43
N LEU A 225 15.31 1.28 -2.82
CA LEU A 225 15.67 0.92 -1.45
C LEU A 225 17.16 0.56 -1.33
N GLU A 226 17.71 -0.16 -2.31
CA GLU A 226 19.12 -0.51 -2.33
C GLU A 226 20.01 0.71 -2.59
N ASP A 227 19.60 1.60 -3.49
CA ASP A 227 20.32 2.84 -3.81
C ASP A 227 20.38 3.75 -2.59
N ARG A 228 19.26 3.96 -1.88
CA ARG A 228 19.23 4.72 -0.61
C ARG A 228 20.17 4.16 0.45
N ARG A 229 20.47 2.86 0.42
CA ARG A 229 21.35 2.20 1.39
C ARG A 229 22.82 2.30 1.01
N THR A 230 23.14 2.40 -0.28
CA THR A 230 24.50 2.20 -0.80
C THR A 230 25.09 3.42 -1.50
N ALA A 231 24.27 4.37 -1.95
CA ALA A 231 24.72 5.54 -2.70
C ALA A 231 25.58 6.48 -1.83
N ALA A 232 26.70 6.93 -2.41
CA ALA A 232 27.58 7.91 -1.80
C ALA A 232 27.22 9.36 -2.18
N LEU A 233 26.39 9.54 -3.20
CA LEU A 233 25.93 10.83 -3.70
C LEU A 233 24.42 10.99 -3.44
N PRO A 234 23.93 12.24 -3.29
CA PRO A 234 22.50 12.47 -3.15
C PRO A 234 21.76 12.04 -4.43
N GLY A 235 20.62 11.37 -4.25
CA GLY A 235 19.76 10.96 -5.35
C GLY A 235 18.95 12.14 -5.90
N GLU A 236 18.55 12.03 -7.17
CA GLU A 236 17.62 12.96 -7.81
C GLU A 236 16.25 12.30 -8.02
N TRP A 237 15.20 13.11 -8.01
CA TRP A 237 13.84 12.63 -8.21
C TRP A 237 13.58 12.27 -9.68
N HIS A 238 13.27 10.99 -9.93
CA HIS A 238 12.92 10.48 -11.25
C HIS A 238 11.46 10.02 -11.30
N ALA A 239 10.69 10.54 -12.25
CA ALA A 239 9.35 10.04 -12.56
C ALA A 239 9.46 8.94 -13.63
N ILE A 240 9.04 7.72 -13.30
CA ILE A 240 9.13 6.55 -14.20
C ILE A 240 7.74 5.99 -14.45
N LEU A 241 7.38 5.80 -15.72
CA LEU A 241 6.08 5.28 -16.15
C LEU A 241 6.24 4.14 -17.16
N ALA A 242 5.56 3.02 -16.88
CA ALA A 242 5.29 1.98 -17.87
C ALA A 242 3.79 1.96 -18.17
N VAL A 243 3.42 2.12 -19.44
CA VAL A 243 2.02 2.21 -19.88
C VAL A 243 1.78 1.36 -21.12
N ALA A 244 0.67 0.63 -21.14
CA ALA A 244 0.18 -0.08 -22.31
C ALA A 244 -1.19 0.46 -22.70
N ARG A 245 -1.40 0.73 -23.99
CA ARG A 245 -2.70 1.14 -24.55
C ARG A 245 -3.03 0.31 -25.77
N SER A 246 -4.33 0.06 -25.99
CA SER A 246 -4.79 -0.47 -27.27
C SER A 246 -4.62 0.61 -28.34
N MET A 247 -3.94 0.26 -29.42
CA MET A 247 -3.86 1.09 -30.62
C MET A 247 -5.18 0.92 -31.39
N ARG A 248 -6.21 1.69 -31.02
CA ARG A 248 -7.31 1.99 -31.97
C ARG A 248 -6.68 2.75 -33.14
N PRO A 249 -7.23 2.67 -34.37
CA PRO A 249 -6.67 3.42 -35.49
C PRO A 249 -6.53 4.89 -35.09
N LEU A 250 -5.27 5.35 -34.97
CA LEU A 250 -4.92 6.74 -34.67
C LEU A 250 -5.18 7.66 -35.87
N ILE A 251 -5.50 7.04 -37.00
CA ILE A 251 -5.89 7.67 -38.26
C ILE A 251 -7.37 7.31 -38.42
N GLY A 252 -8.26 8.29 -38.20
CA GLY A 252 -9.62 8.22 -38.74
C GLY A 252 -9.56 8.18 -40.27
N PRO A 253 -10.63 7.71 -40.95
CA PRO A 253 -10.68 7.75 -42.41
C PRO A 253 -10.42 9.15 -42.98
#